data_AF-A0A5J4U9W9-F1
#
_entry.id   AF-A0A5J4U9W9-F1
#
_cell.length_a   1.000
_cell.length_b   1.000
_cell.length_c   1.000
_cell.angle_alpha   90.00
_cell.angle_beta   90.00
_cell.angle_gamma   90.00
#
_symmetry.space_group_name_H-M   'P 1'
#
loop_
_entity.id
_entity.type
_entity.pdbx_description
1 polymer ?
#
loop_
_entity_poly.entity_id
_entity_poly.type
_entity_poly.pdbx_seq_one_letter_code
_entity_poly.pdbx_strand_id
1 'polypeptide(L)'
;MTSETPSTRQIGSNNENFTIGSYNGFEIMIRDSDGFVNATKLVQQINEREHTTKELRNITRSPVFVEYKQYLEKISPFNLNGPLCYLLPTAFMNDVRGTYVH
;
A
#
# COMPACT_ATOMS: atom_id res chain seq x y z
N MET A 1 29.32 8.33 9.30
CA MET A 1 27.96 8.09 8.79
C MET A 1 28.07 6.97 7.78
N THR A 2 27.64 5.76 8.12
CA THR A 2 27.58 4.64 7.18
C THR A 2 26.39 4.87 6.27
N SER A 3 26.65 5.05 4.98
CA SER A 3 25.64 5.03 3.93
C SER A 3 25.09 3.62 3.82
N GLU A 4 24.05 3.29 4.60
CA GLU A 4 23.26 2.11 4.35
C GLU A 4 22.58 2.29 2.99
N THR A 5 23.02 1.53 1.99
CA THR A 5 22.28 1.42 0.74
C THR A 5 20.90 0.90 1.11
N PRO A 6 19.80 1.58 0.76
CA PRO A 6 18.47 1.07 1.10
C PRO A 6 18.32 -0.29 0.44
N SER A 7 18.31 -1.36 1.25
CA SER A 7 18.14 -2.71 0.73
C SER A 7 16.68 -2.88 0.36
N THR A 8 16.40 -3.03 -0.93
CA THR A 8 15.11 -3.50 -1.40
C THR A 8 15.15 -5.02 -1.51
N ARG A 9 14.03 -5.67 -1.20
CA ARG A 9 13.81 -7.10 -1.46
C ARG A 9 12.61 -7.27 -2.36
N GLN A 10 12.59 -8.35 -3.15
CA GLN A 10 11.47 -8.65 -4.03
C GLN A 10 10.79 -9.95 -3.60
N ILE A 11 9.47 -9.99 -3.79
CA ILE A 11 8.66 -11.19 -3.68
C ILE A 11 7.87 -11.36 -4.98
N GLY A 12 7.85 -12.57 -5.53
CA GLY A 12 7.01 -12.94 -6.67
C GLY A 12 5.75 -13.68 -6.24
N SER A 13 4.61 -13.36 -6.84
CA SER A 13 3.33 -14.07 -6.62
C SER A 13 2.42 -13.91 -7.83
N ASN A 14 1.76 -15.00 -8.26
CA ASN A 14 0.79 -14.99 -9.36
C ASN A 14 1.30 -14.26 -10.62
N ASN A 15 2.53 -14.56 -11.05
CA ASN A 15 3.20 -13.97 -12.21
C ASN A 15 3.49 -12.47 -12.10
N GLU A 16 3.48 -11.91 -10.89
CA GLU A 16 3.78 -10.51 -10.62
C GLU A 16 4.84 -10.37 -9.53
N ASN A 17 5.49 -9.20 -9.51
CA ASN A 17 6.54 -8.88 -8.57
C ASN A 17 6.13 -7.73 -7.65
N PHE A 18 6.65 -7.78 -6.43
CA PHE A 18 6.43 -6.80 -5.39
C PHE A 18 7.78 -6.39 -4.83
N THR A 19 8.09 -5.10 -4.90
CA THR A 19 9.28 -4.52 -4.29
C THR A 19 8.96 -4.05 -2.87
N ILE A 20 9.79 -4.45 -1.92
CA ILE A 20 9.68 -4.06 -0.51
C ILE A 20 10.92 -3.24 -0.16
N GLY A 21 10.70 -1.98 0.20
CA GLY A 21 11.72 -1.08 0.71
C GLY A 21 11.42 -0.64 2.14
N SER A 22 12.30 0.14 2.74
CA SER A 22 12.08 0.75 4.05
C SER A 22 11.97 2.26 3.94
N TYR A 23 10.98 2.85 4.62
CA TYR A 23 10.81 4.29 4.74
C TYR A 23 10.34 4.64 6.16
N ASN A 24 11.05 5.54 6.85
CA ASN A 24 10.76 5.94 8.23
C ASN A 24 10.62 4.77 9.23
N GLY A 25 11.34 3.68 8.99
CA GLY A 25 11.31 2.47 9.81
C GLY A 25 10.09 1.57 9.57
N PHE A 26 9.38 1.75 8.46
CA PHE A 26 8.30 0.87 8.01
C PHE A 26 8.69 0.19 6.69
N GLU A 27 8.37 -1.10 6.56
CA GLU A 27 8.42 -1.78 5.27
C GLU A 27 7.28 -1.27 4.38
N ILE A 28 7.64 -0.73 3.22
CA ILE A 28 6.71 -0.28 2.19
C ILE A 28 6.74 -1.31 1.05
N MET A 29 5.63 -2.02 0.87
CA MET A 29 5.44 -2.97 -0.23
C MET A 29 4.73 -2.28 -1.38
N ILE A 30 5.37 -2.28 -2.54
CA ILE A 30 4.89 -1.70 -3.79
C ILE A 30 4.68 -2.85 -4.77
N ARG A 31 3.55 -2.85 -5.49
CA ARG A 31 3.31 -3.77 -6.60
C ARG A 31 3.97 -3.20 -7.85
N ASP A 32 4.88 -3.94 -8.46
CA ASP A 32 5.75 -3.39 -9.52
C ASP A 32 4.98 -3.05 -10.80
N SER A 33 3.84 -3.72 -11.04
CA SER A 33 3.05 -3.54 -12.28
C SER A 33 2.31 -2.20 -12.35
N ASP A 34 1.93 -1.62 -11.21
CA ASP A 34 1.08 -0.43 -11.16
C ASP A 34 1.56 0.63 -10.14
N GLY A 35 2.57 0.33 -9.33
CA GLY A 35 3.13 1.25 -8.35
C GLY A 35 2.28 1.42 -7.08
N PHE A 36 1.22 0.64 -6.89
CA PHE A 36 0.35 0.77 -5.72
C PHE A 36 1.03 0.22 -4.46
N VAL A 37 0.76 0.85 -3.32
CA VAL A 37 1.28 0.48 -2.01
C VAL A 37 0.30 -0.39 -1.25
N ASN A 38 0.77 -1.47 -0.61
CA ASN A 38 -0.04 -2.30 0.29
C ASN A 38 -0.33 -1.58 1.62
N ALA A 39 -1.45 -0.84 1.67
CA ALA A 39 -1.87 -0.09 2.85
C ALA A 39 -2.23 -1.00 4.04
N THR A 40 -2.71 -2.22 3.79
CA THR A 40 -3.03 -3.18 4.85
C THR A 40 -1.80 -3.52 5.67
N LYS A 41 -0.69 -3.87 5.01
CA LYS A 41 0.58 -4.18 5.68
C LYS A 41 1.17 -2.95 6.39
N LEU A 42 1.02 -1.76 5.82
CA LEU A 42 1.49 -0.54 6.47
C LEU A 42 0.71 -0.23 7.75
N VAL A 43 -0.63 -0.29 7.71
CA VAL A 43 -1.47 -0.07 8.90
C VAL A 43 -1.20 -1.12 9.98
N GLN A 44 -0.96 -2.38 9.58
CA GLN A 44 -0.56 -3.43 10.51
C GLN A 44 0.73 -3.07 11.26
N GLN A 45 1.78 -2.66 10.54
CA GLN A 45 3.05 -2.26 11.16
C GLN A 45 2.89 -1.04 12.09
N ILE A 46 2.08 -0.05 11.70
CA ILE A 46 1.77 1.11 12.55
C ILE A 46 1.05 0.67 13.83
N ASN A 47 0.06 -0.21 13.72
CA ASN A 47 -0.67 -0.74 14.87
C ASN A 47 0.25 -1.50 15.83
N GLU A 48 1.15 -2.33 15.31
CA GLU A 48 2.14 -3.07 16.08
C GLU A 48 3.12 -2.15 16.80
N ARG A 49 3.65 -1.15 16.08
CA ARG A 49 4.63 -0.18 16.61
C ARG A 49 4.04 0.77 17.65
N GLU A 50 2.83 1.27 17.40
CA GLU A 50 2.18 2.29 18.24
C GLU A 50 1.21 1.69 19.27
N HIS A 51 1.09 0.36 19.33
CA HIS A 51 0.14 -0.36 20.18
C HIS A 51 -1.31 0.12 20.00
N THR A 52 -1.75 0.23 18.75
CA THR A 52 -3.12 0.63 18.39
C THR A 52 -3.85 -0.44 17.58
N THR A 53 -5.15 -0.24 17.35
CA THR A 53 -6.03 -1.20 16.65
C THR A 53 -6.77 -0.54 15.49
N LYS A 54 -6.08 0.31 14.73
CA LYS A 54 -6.69 1.03 13.60
C LYS A 54 -7.10 0.06 12.52
N GLU A 55 -8.37 0.11 12.13
CA GLU A 55 -8.92 -0.63 11.01
C GLU A 55 -8.81 0.20 9.74
N LEU A 56 -8.11 -0.29 8.71
CA LEU A 56 -8.00 0.41 7.41
C LEU A 56 -9.39 0.69 6.82
N ARG A 57 -10.37 -0.19 7.06
CA ARG A 57 -11.77 -0.02 6.64
C ARG A 57 -12.41 1.24 7.23
N ASN A 58 -12.06 1.62 8.46
CA ASN A 58 -12.59 2.84 9.07
C ASN A 58 -11.95 4.09 8.46
N ILE A 59 -10.66 4.01 8.11
CA ILE A 59 -9.94 5.09 7.43
C ILE A 59 -10.55 5.33 6.04
N THR A 60 -10.71 4.27 5.25
CA THR A 60 -11.23 4.38 3.87
C THR A 60 -12.71 4.74 3.77
N ARG A 61 -13.45 4.64 4.88
CA ARG A 61 -14.85 5.07 5.00
C ARG A 61 -15.02 6.44 5.64
N SER A 62 -13.95 7.04 6.14
CA SER A 62 -14.03 8.38 6.73
C SER A 62 -14.44 9.41 5.67
N PRO A 63 -15.29 10.39 6.02
CA PRO A 63 -15.70 11.44 5.07
C PRO A 63 -14.50 12.14 4.43
N VAL A 64 -13.47 12.44 5.22
CA VAL A 64 -12.23 13.06 4.77
C VAL A 64 -11.55 12.26 3.67
N PHE A 65 -11.41 10.93 3.85
CA PHE A 65 -10.81 10.08 2.83
C PHE A 65 -11.67 9.99 1.57
N VAL A 66 -13.00 9.87 1.73
CA VAL A 66 -13.93 9.77 0.60
C VAL A 66 -13.91 11.06 -0.23
N GLU A 67 -13.95 12.23 0.41
CA GLU A 67 -13.87 13.53 -0.25
C GLU A 67 -12.54 13.72 -0.97
N TYR A 68 -11.42 13.36 -0.32
CA TYR A 68 -10.11 13.43 -0.94
C TYR A 68 -9.98 12.50 -2.16
N LYS A 69 -10.50 11.28 -2.05
CA LYS A 69 -10.54 10.32 -3.16
C LYS A 69 -11.34 10.88 -4.34
N GLN A 70 -12.53 11.42 -4.11
CA GLN A 70 -13.37 12.04 -5.15
C GLN A 70 -12.69 13.25 -5.80
N TYR A 71 -11.98 14.06 -4.99
CA TYR A 71 -11.20 15.18 -5.51
C TYR A 71 -10.10 14.69 -6.45
N LEU A 72 -9.32 13.68 -6.05
CA LEU A 72 -8.26 13.09 -6.88
C LEU A 72 -8.81 12.47 -8.17
N GLU A 73 -9.94 11.76 -8.11
CA GLU A 73 -10.60 11.20 -9.30
C GLU A 73 -11.04 12.30 -10.28
N LYS A 74 -11.44 13.48 -9.77
CA LYS A 74 -11.85 14.62 -10.61
C LYS A 74 -10.67 15.31 -11.29
N ILE A 75 -9.55 15.48 -10.60
CA ILE A 75 -8.39 16.18 -11.17
C ILE A 75 -7.45 15.24 -11.95
N SER A 76 -7.60 13.92 -11.78
CA SER A 76 -6.83 12.85 -12.44
C SER A 76 -5.33 13.19 -12.56
N PRO A 77 -4.64 13.50 -11.44
CA PRO A 77 -3.27 14.00 -11.50
C PRO A 77 -2.27 12.89 -11.84
N PHE A 78 -2.70 11.65 -11.66
CA PHE A 78 -2.00 10.42 -11.97
C PHE A 78 -2.77 9.83 -13.14
N ASN A 79 -2.13 9.60 -14.29
CA ASN A 79 -2.75 8.94 -15.46
C ASN A 79 -3.05 7.47 -15.13
N LEU A 80 -3.96 7.22 -14.19
CA LEU A 80 -4.28 5.91 -13.66
C LEU A 80 -5.35 5.26 -14.53
N ASN A 81 -5.02 4.08 -15.04
CA ASN A 81 -5.97 3.24 -15.76
C ASN A 81 -6.80 2.39 -14.79
N GLY A 82 -7.36 2.98 -13.72
CA GLY A 82 -8.07 2.22 -12.69
C GLY A 82 -8.44 2.99 -11.41
N PRO A 83 -9.06 2.31 -10.44
CA PRO A 83 -9.46 2.91 -9.17
C PRO A 83 -8.23 3.24 -8.29
N LEU A 84 -8.32 4.32 -7.51
CA LEU A 84 -7.28 4.74 -6.53
C LEU A 84 -7.04 3.74 -5.39
N CYS A 85 -7.93 2.75 -5.24
CA CYS A 85 -7.77 1.69 -4.26
C CYS A 85 -8.43 0.40 -4.74
N TYR A 86 -7.80 -0.75 -4.49
CA TYR A 86 -8.38 -2.06 -4.78
C TYR A 86 -7.91 -3.12 -3.79
N LEU A 87 -8.64 -4.23 -3.71
CA LEU A 87 -8.26 -5.40 -2.91
C LEU A 87 -7.55 -6.41 -3.82
N LEU A 88 -6.34 -6.83 -3.43
CA LEU A 88 -5.63 -7.87 -4.17
C LEU A 88 -6.29 -9.26 -3.90
N PRO A 89 -6.65 -10.03 -4.94
CA PRO A 89 -7.48 -11.22 -4.78
C PRO A 89 -6.75 -12.41 -4.13
N THR A 90 -7.51 -13.43 -3.76
CA THR A 90 -7.00 -14.65 -3.10
C THR A 90 -6.13 -15.54 -3.99
N ALA A 91 -5.99 -15.22 -5.28
CA ALA A 91 -5.02 -15.91 -6.16
C ALA A 91 -3.55 -15.61 -5.77
N PHE A 92 -3.30 -14.50 -5.09
CA PHE A 92 -1.96 -14.12 -4.62
C PHE A 92 -1.60 -14.81 -3.31
N MET A 93 -0.31 -14.92 -2.96
CA MET A 93 0.10 -15.44 -1.66
C MET A 93 -0.29 -14.50 -0.51
N ASN A 94 -0.50 -15.03 0.70
CA ASN A 94 -1.00 -14.26 1.83
C ASN A 94 -0.15 -13.03 2.18
N ASP A 95 1.16 -13.10 1.99
CA ASP A 95 2.07 -12.02 2.37
C ASP A 95 1.91 -10.75 1.53
N VAL A 96 1.44 -10.88 0.29
CA VAL A 96 1.22 -9.75 -0.61
C VAL A 96 -0.26 -9.35 -0.69
N ARG A 97 -1.17 -10.09 -0.06
CA ARG A 97 -2.60 -9.72 -0.05
C ARG A 97 -2.83 -8.45 0.78
N GLY A 98 -3.90 -7.75 0.45
CA GLY A 98 -4.32 -6.55 1.17
C GLY A 98 -5.00 -5.54 0.26
N THR A 99 -5.39 -4.43 0.85
CA THR A 99 -5.86 -3.25 0.13
C THR A 99 -4.65 -2.47 -0.36
N TYR A 100 -4.61 -2.24 -1.67
CA TYR A 100 -3.61 -1.44 -2.36
C TYR A 100 -4.16 -0.04 -2.62
N VAL A 101 -3.32 0.98 -2.43
CA VAL A 101 -3.67 2.40 -2.63
C VAL A 101 -2.58 3.12 -3.43
N HIS A 102 -2.98 4.16 -4.17
CA HIS A 102 -2.10 5.04 -4.94
C HIS A 102 -2.28 6.50 -4.50
#